data_AF-A0A1B7IX11-F1
#
_entry.id   AF-A0A1B7IX11-F1
#
_cell.length_a   1.000
_cell.length_b   1.000
_cell.length_c   1.000
_cell.angle_alpha   90.00
_cell.angle_beta   90.00
_cell.angle_gamma   90.00
#
_symmetry.space_group_name_H-M   'P 1'
#
loop_
_entity.id
_entity.type
_entity.pdbx_description
1 polymer ?
#
loop_
_entity_poly.entity_id
_entity_poly.type
_entity_poly.pdbx_seq_one_letter_code
_entity_poly.pdbx_strand_id
1 'polypeptide(L)'
;MPNRGDTGTPNIHLKGKWLKEAGFETGAHLTVKITDGCIVIIKDSDEVDVLKQEQEALRQQLREIKQANKNIKSALRGMTA
;
A
#
# COMPACT_ATOMS: atom_id res chain seq x y z
N MET A 1 -18.58 1.26 -17.17
CA MET A 1 -18.09 2.58 -17.63
C MET A 1 -18.97 3.63 -16.96
N PRO A 2 -18.44 4.57 -16.15
CA PRO A 2 -19.26 5.59 -15.52
C PRO A 2 -19.91 6.45 -16.62
N ASN A 3 -21.19 6.76 -16.41
CA ASN A 3 -22.07 7.35 -17.39
C ASN A 3 -21.74 8.84 -17.58
N ARG A 4 -21.71 9.32 -18.85
CA ARG A 4 -21.23 10.65 -19.28
C ARG A 4 -22.03 11.87 -18.75
N GLY A 5 -22.90 11.70 -17.76
CA GLY A 5 -23.77 12.75 -17.22
C GLY A 5 -23.87 12.80 -15.70
N ASP A 6 -23.13 11.96 -14.96
CA ASP A 6 -23.11 12.01 -13.50
C ASP A 6 -21.99 12.95 -13.02
N THR A 7 -22.30 14.23 -12.88
CA THR A 7 -21.40 15.25 -12.30
C THR A 7 -21.35 15.20 -10.78
N GLY A 8 -22.01 14.23 -10.13
CA GLY A 8 -21.99 14.08 -8.67
C GLY A 8 -20.65 13.55 -8.14
N THR A 9 -19.83 12.93 -8.99
CA THR A 9 -18.50 12.47 -8.59
C THR A 9 -17.47 13.59 -8.76
N PRO A 10 -16.84 14.07 -7.67
CA PRO A 10 -15.81 15.09 -7.78
C PRO A 10 -14.59 14.52 -8.52
N ASN A 11 -14.05 15.30 -9.47
CA ASN A 11 -12.82 14.96 -10.17
C ASN A 11 -11.79 16.08 -10.06
N ILE A 12 -10.52 15.70 -10.13
CA ILE A 12 -9.39 16.63 -10.13
C ILE A 12 -8.46 16.23 -11.27
N HIS A 13 -8.18 17.18 -12.16
CA HIS A 13 -7.29 16.99 -13.30
C HIS A 13 -6.08 17.91 -13.17
N LEU A 14 -4.91 17.34 -12.92
CA LEU A 14 -3.64 18.04 -12.99
C LEU A 14 -3.07 17.88 -14.41
N LYS A 15 -2.77 18.99 -15.08
CA LYS A 15 -2.28 18.99 -16.48
C LYS A 15 -1.05 19.86 -16.62
N GLY A 16 -0.17 19.48 -17.54
CA GLY A 16 1.01 20.24 -17.94
C GLY A 16 2.31 19.46 -17.75
N LYS A 17 3.38 19.93 -18.40
CA LYS A 17 4.72 19.32 -18.33
C LYS A 17 5.39 19.51 -16.96
N TRP A 18 4.93 20.50 -16.18
CA TRP A 18 5.45 20.83 -14.86
C TRP A 18 5.36 19.68 -13.86
N LEU A 19 4.43 18.73 -14.02
CA LEU A 19 4.34 17.55 -13.14
C LEU A 19 5.63 16.74 -13.16
N LYS A 20 6.20 16.57 -14.36
CA LYS A 20 7.49 15.89 -14.54
C LYS A 20 8.63 16.66 -13.87
N GLU A 21 8.65 17.97 -14.06
CA GLU A 21 9.65 18.86 -13.45
C GLU A 21 9.56 18.88 -11.92
N ALA A 22 8.35 18.72 -11.37
CA ALA A 22 8.09 18.53 -9.94
C ALA A 22 8.37 17.09 -9.44
N GLY A 23 8.89 16.21 -10.31
CA GLY A 23 9.29 14.84 -9.99
C GLY A 23 8.19 13.78 -10.14
N PHE A 24 6.96 14.16 -10.50
CA PHE A 24 5.82 13.26 -10.71
C PHE A 24 5.87 12.66 -12.12
N GLU A 25 6.52 11.51 -12.24
CA GLU A 25 6.62 10.74 -13.48
C GLU A 25 5.37 9.88 -13.73
N THR A 26 5.06 9.63 -15.01
CA THR A 26 3.96 8.73 -15.38
C THR A 26 4.23 7.31 -14.89
N GLY A 27 3.24 6.68 -14.26
CA GLY A 27 3.35 5.32 -13.73
C GLY A 27 4.00 5.23 -12.34
N ALA A 28 4.39 6.35 -11.74
CA ALA A 28 4.86 6.38 -10.36
C ALA A 28 3.71 6.12 -9.36
N HIS A 29 4.02 5.44 -8.25
CA HIS A 29 3.11 5.33 -7.12
C HIS A 29 3.04 6.66 -6.37
N LEU A 30 1.82 7.12 -6.08
CA LEU A 30 1.57 8.35 -5.37
C LEU A 30 0.69 8.05 -4.15
N THR A 31 1.03 8.66 -3.03
CA THR A 31 0.17 8.71 -1.85
C THR A 31 -0.63 10.00 -1.87
N VAL A 32 -1.96 9.88 -1.79
CA VAL A 32 -2.85 11.03 -1.63
C VAL A 32 -3.35 11.07 -0.19
N LYS A 33 -3.17 12.22 0.47
CA LYS A 33 -3.66 12.47 1.83
C LYS A 33 -4.63 13.64 1.84
N ILE A 34 -5.65 13.56 2.67
CA ILE A 34 -6.53 14.68 3.00
C ILE A 34 -6.14 15.17 4.38
N THR A 35 -5.79 16.44 4.52
CA THR A 35 -5.36 17.03 5.79
C THR A 35 -5.81 18.48 5.84
N ASP A 36 -6.57 18.85 6.87
CA ASP A 36 -7.04 20.22 7.14
C ASP A 36 -7.71 20.91 5.93
N GLY A 37 -8.50 20.15 5.15
CA GLY A 37 -9.16 20.66 3.95
C GLY A 37 -8.26 20.77 2.71
N CYS A 38 -7.00 20.34 2.80
CA CYS A 38 -6.07 20.23 1.68
C CYS A 38 -5.97 18.80 1.15
N ILE A 39 -5.70 18.68 -0.15
CA ILE A 39 -5.31 17.43 -0.80
C ILE A 39 -3.80 17.50 -1.03
N VAL A 40 -3.06 16.60 -0.37
CA VAL A 40 -1.61 16.51 -0.46
C VAL A 40 -1.27 15.29 -1.31
N ILE A 41 -0.58 15.52 -2.43
CA ILE A 41 -0.12 14.47 -3.33
C ILE A 41 1.38 14.32 -3.11
N ILE A 42 1.79 13.14 -2.68
CA ILE A 42 3.18 12.83 -2.35
C ILE A 42 3.61 11.72 -3.30
N LYS A 43 4.73 11.92 -4.00
CA LYS A 43 5.37 10.84 -4.74
C LYS A 43 5.96 9.85 -3.74
N ASP A 44 5.65 8.57 -3.90
CA ASP A 44 6.33 7.54 -3.11
C ASP A 44 7.80 7.48 -3.55
N SER A 45 8.72 7.47 -2.60
CA SER A 45 10.13 7.29 -2.92
C SER A 45 10.40 5.82 -3.25
N ASP A 46 11.40 5.56 -4.09
CA ASP A 46 11.81 4.18 -4.43
C ASP A 46 12.17 3.37 -3.15
N GLU A 47 12.70 4.06 -2.13
CA GLU A 47 12.97 3.49 -0.81
C GLU A 47 11.70 3.01 -0.10
N VAL A 48 10.58 3.75 -0.21
CA VAL A 48 9.30 3.35 0.39
C VAL A 48 8.77 2.07 -0.27
N ASP A 49 8.97 1.89 -1.58
CA ASP A 49 8.54 0.68 -2.28
C ASP A 49 9.38 -0.54 -1.88
N VAL A 50 10.70 -0.37 -1.73
CA VAL A 50 11.57 -1.43 -1.19
C VAL A 50 11.18 -1.80 0.24
N LEU A 51 10.97 -0.80 1.10
CA LEU A 51 10.56 -1.02 2.49
C LEU A 51 9.19 -1.70 2.60
N LYS A 52 8.25 -1.38 1.72
CA LYS A 52 6.95 -2.08 1.65
C LYS A 52 7.13 -3.55 1.29
N GLN A 53 7.98 -3.86 0.31
CA GLN A 53 8.28 -5.25 -0.09
C GLN A 53 8.94 -6.03 1.05
N GLU A 54 9.93 -5.44 1.71
CA GLU A 54 10.60 -6.06 2.86
C GLU A 54 9.62 -6.30 4.02
N GLN A 55 8.75 -5.32 4.32
CA GLN A 55 7.71 -5.47 5.33
C GLN A 55 6.74 -6.62 5.00
N GLU A 56 6.36 -6.77 3.74
CA GLU A 56 5.47 -7.84 3.30
C GLU A 56 6.14 -9.21 3.44
N ALA A 57 7.41 -9.33 3.05
CA ALA A 57 8.20 -10.55 3.24
C ALA A 57 8.32 -10.93 4.73
N LEU A 58 8.66 -9.96 5.60
CA LEU A 58 8.75 -10.18 7.05
C LEU A 58 7.40 -10.61 7.65
N ARG A 59 6.30 -9.99 7.23
CA ARG A 59 4.95 -10.38 7.67
C ARG A 59 4.61 -11.81 7.25
N GLN A 60 5.01 -12.21 6.05
CA GLN A 60 4.80 -13.57 5.56
C GLN A 60 5.57 -14.59 6.41
N GLN A 61 6.86 -14.34 6.69
CA GLN A 61 7.67 -15.19 7.57
C GLN A 61 7.06 -15.32 8.97
N LEU A 62 6.57 -14.21 9.55
CA LEU A 62 5.91 -14.24 10.86
C LEU A 62 4.63 -15.09 10.86
N ARG A 63 3.86 -15.09 9.76
CA ARG A 63 2.68 -15.96 9.62
C ARG A 63 3.07 -17.43 9.64
N GLU A 64 4.12 -17.79 8.92
CA GLU A 64 4.63 -19.16 8.82
C GLU A 64 5.16 -19.66 10.16
N ILE A 65 5.99 -18.87 10.84
CA ILE A 65 6.51 -19.19 12.18
C ILE A 65 5.35 -19.39 13.17
N LYS A 66 4.35 -18.49 13.14
CA LYS A 66 3.18 -18.59 14.00
C LYS A 66 2.38 -19.88 13.73
N GLN A 67 2.28 -20.29 12.47
CA GLN A 67 1.59 -21.53 12.11
C GLN A 67 2.38 -22.76 12.54
N ALA A 68 3.69 -22.78 12.32
CA ALA A 68 4.57 -23.86 12.78
C ALA A 68 4.51 -24.02 14.31
N ASN A 69 4.56 -22.92 15.05
CA ASN A 69 4.45 -22.93 16.51
C ASN A 69 3.09 -23.48 17.00
N LYS A 70 1.99 -23.19 16.30
CA LYS A 70 0.68 -23.80 16.61
C LYS A 70 0.71 -25.31 16.41
N ASN A 71 1.29 -25.78 15.31
CA ASN A 71 1.36 -27.21 14.99
C ASN A 71 2.23 -27.97 15.99
N ILE A 72 3.39 -27.41 16.37
CA ILE A 72 4.27 -27.98 17.40
C ILE A 72 3.52 -28.08 18.74
N LYS A 73 2.81 -27.02 19.13
CA LYS A 73 2.03 -26.99 20.37
C LYS A 73 0.92 -28.05 20.39
N SER A 74 0.25 -28.29 19.26
CA SER A 74 -0.75 -29.36 19.18
C SER A 74 -0.11 -30.76 19.25
N ALA A 75 1.04 -30.96 18.61
CA ALA A 75 1.74 -32.25 18.65
C ALA A 75 2.21 -32.59 20.08
N LEU A 76 2.78 -31.61 20.79
CA LEU A 76 3.23 -31.79 22.18
C LEU A 76 2.08 -32.15 23.14
N ARG A 77 0.89 -31.57 22.92
CA ARG A 77 -0.33 -31.91 23.68
C ARG A 77 -0.81 -33.33 23.42
N GLY A 78 -0.67 -33.82 22.18
CA GLY A 78 -1.04 -35.20 21.83
C GLY A 78 -0.09 -36.26 22.37
N MET A 79 1.16 -35.90 22.70
CA MET A 79 2.15 -36.81 23.30
C MET A 79 2.05 -36.91 24.83
N THR A 80 1.34 -35.98 25.47
CA THR A 80 1.18 -35.91 26.94
C THR A 80 -0.19 -36.42 27.41
N ALA A 81 -1.03 -36.90 26.48
CA ALA A 81 -2.31 -37.57 26.72
C ALA A 81 -2.16 -39.08 26.44
#